data_AF-A0A6G8G2C8-F1
#
_entry.id   AF-A0A6G8G2C8-F1
#
_cell.length_a   1.000
_cell.length_b   1.000
_cell.length_c   1.000
_cell.angle_alpha   90.00
_cell.angle_beta   90.00
_cell.angle_gamma   90.00
#
_symmetry.space_group_name_H-M   'P 1'
#
loop_
_entity.id
_entity.type
_entity.pdbx_description
1 polymer ?
#
loop_
_entity_poly.entity_id
_entity_poly.type
_entity_poly.pdbx_seq_one_letter_code
_entity_poly.pdbx_strand_id
1 'polypeptide(L)'
;MPGSTTNPLWVARRAPAINRGGPLSTREVSTRAADAETVFTPAVAGTTGFGGARATERTHQTTLRDGGALENFPHGSVHMGVGGHAPDPPGLMSGFDTAAQDPIFWLHHSNIDRLWQAWLRRSGVKGNPSEPDWSRPEWVFGSGSKITRITTRQLLDPTADPLRYRFADMPAVPTPEAEEEWFDERTDPTLALEERPLELVGASEEETPLGPGATTTRVVLGQPAGPSRQRLEESEGVPPGVKVYLRLDNVTGTVVHTSGVVVYVNIPAGGRPADFPDREAGALSMFGVVETSRRDSRHAGTGIGATFDITRVARSLASAGQWDRTKVDVTFVPIADALGRVGRGDVTVGRISVFYA
;
A
#
# COMPACT_ATOMS: atom_id res chain seq x y z
N MET A 1 10.33 -20.54 9.80
CA MET A 1 11.27 -20.40 10.95
C MET A 1 11.01 -21.56 11.91
N PRO A 2 12.00 -22.39 12.28
CA PRO A 2 11.77 -23.43 13.28
C PRO A 2 11.52 -22.77 14.65
N GLY A 3 10.29 -22.91 15.13
CA GLY A 3 9.73 -22.26 16.32
C GLY A 3 10.16 -22.85 17.66
N SER A 4 11.45 -23.15 17.82
CA SER A 4 11.99 -23.61 19.11
C SER A 4 12.54 -22.43 19.90
N THR A 5 12.31 -22.41 21.21
CA THR A 5 12.93 -21.45 22.15
C THR A 5 14.46 -21.58 22.21
N THR A 6 15.01 -22.67 21.66
CA THR A 6 16.47 -22.88 21.53
C THR A 6 17.07 -22.19 20.30
N ASN A 7 16.25 -21.67 19.38
CA ASN A 7 16.74 -20.92 18.23
C ASN A 7 17.16 -19.52 18.69
N PRO A 8 18.42 -19.08 18.46
CA PRO A 8 18.88 -17.76 18.89
C PRO A 8 18.15 -16.59 18.20
N LEU A 9 17.43 -16.86 17.10
CA LEU A 9 16.57 -15.90 16.39
C LEU A 9 15.09 -16.00 16.82
N TRP A 10 14.79 -16.77 17.85
CA TRP A 10 13.45 -16.87 18.39
C TRP A 10 13.10 -15.63 19.22
N VAL A 11 11.87 -15.16 19.06
CA VAL A 11 11.36 -13.98 19.75
C VAL A 11 9.97 -14.31 20.29
N ALA A 12 9.79 -14.22 21.61
CA ALA A 12 8.52 -14.54 22.28
C ALA A 12 7.35 -13.69 21.78
N ARG A 13 7.62 -12.42 21.45
CA ARG A 13 6.66 -11.41 21.02
C ARG A 13 6.37 -11.45 19.51
N ARG A 14 6.29 -12.64 18.92
CA ARG A 14 5.70 -12.85 17.59
C ARG A 14 4.30 -13.43 17.75
N ALA A 15 3.49 -13.36 16.70
CA ALA A 15 2.19 -13.99 16.65
C ALA A 15 2.30 -15.49 17.04
N PRO A 16 1.41 -16.02 17.89
CA PRO A 16 1.52 -17.39 18.41
C PRO A 16 1.60 -18.47 17.32
N ALA A 17 0.94 -18.29 16.19
CA ALA A 17 1.03 -19.20 15.04
C ALA A 17 2.45 -19.26 14.47
N ILE A 18 3.07 -18.09 14.28
CA ILE A 18 4.42 -17.95 13.73
C ILE A 18 5.45 -18.57 14.67
N ASN A 19 5.28 -18.35 15.98
CA ASN A 19 6.13 -18.98 16.98
C ASN A 19 5.99 -20.51 17.06
N ARG A 20 4.89 -21.07 16.57
CA ARG A 20 4.71 -22.52 16.40
C ARG A 20 5.18 -23.05 15.03
N GLY A 21 5.81 -22.20 14.21
CA GLY A 21 6.25 -22.55 12.87
C GLY A 21 5.15 -22.52 11.80
N GLY A 22 3.98 -21.97 12.12
CA GLY A 22 2.91 -21.74 11.14
C GLY A 22 3.35 -20.74 10.05
N PRO A 23 2.85 -20.89 8.81
CA PRO A 23 3.13 -19.95 7.74
C PRO A 23 2.34 -18.65 7.91
N LEU A 24 2.83 -17.58 7.28
CA LEU A 24 1.99 -16.43 6.95
C LEU A 24 0.97 -16.84 5.88
N SER A 25 -0.18 -16.16 5.85
CA SER A 25 -1.17 -16.40 4.80
C SER A 25 -0.67 -15.94 3.43
N THR A 26 -1.17 -16.57 2.36
CA THR A 26 -0.84 -16.17 0.98
C THR A 26 -1.24 -14.72 0.67
N ARG A 27 -2.25 -14.19 1.36
CA ARG A 27 -2.68 -12.79 1.24
C ARG A 27 -1.66 -11.84 1.87
N GLU A 28 -1.15 -12.15 3.06
CA GLU A 28 -0.15 -11.30 3.74
C GLU A 28 1.16 -11.19 2.97
N VAL A 29 1.56 -12.24 2.26
CA VAL A 29 2.79 -12.26 1.45
C VAL A 29 2.57 -11.93 -0.03
N SER A 30 1.35 -11.53 -0.42
CA SER A 30 1.03 -11.25 -1.83
C SER A 30 1.75 -10.00 -2.33
N THR A 31 2.44 -10.12 -3.47
CA THR A 31 3.07 -8.99 -4.18
C THR A 31 2.18 -8.41 -5.27
N ARG A 32 0.99 -8.98 -5.51
CA ARG A 32 0.14 -8.68 -6.66
C ARG A 32 -0.13 -7.19 -6.87
N ALA A 33 -0.36 -6.43 -5.80
CA ALA A 33 -0.63 -5.01 -5.87
C ALA A 33 0.60 -4.23 -6.35
N ALA A 34 1.75 -4.43 -5.70
CA ALA A 34 3.02 -3.85 -6.13
C ALA A 34 3.38 -4.28 -7.55
N ASP A 35 3.10 -5.53 -7.90
CA ASP A 35 3.38 -6.05 -9.23
C ASP A 35 2.46 -5.47 -10.32
N ALA A 36 1.30 -4.92 -9.98
CA ALA A 36 0.44 -4.28 -10.97
C ALA A 36 0.96 -2.89 -11.38
N GLU A 37 1.85 -2.29 -10.59
CA GLU A 37 2.36 -0.94 -10.84
C GLU A 37 3.46 -0.93 -11.89
N THR A 38 3.41 0.05 -12.79
CA THR A 38 4.44 0.27 -13.82
C THR A 38 5.27 1.53 -13.56
N VAL A 39 4.89 2.36 -12.59
CA VAL A 39 5.56 3.59 -12.20
C VAL A 39 5.87 3.58 -10.71
N PHE A 40 7.02 4.14 -10.31
CA PHE A 40 7.38 4.21 -8.89
C PHE A 40 6.48 5.19 -8.14
N THR A 41 6.42 6.41 -8.66
CA THR A 41 5.55 7.48 -8.18
C THR A 41 4.54 7.80 -9.28
N PRO A 42 3.24 7.81 -8.98
CA PRO A 42 2.25 8.06 -10.00
C PRO A 42 2.21 9.53 -10.40
N ALA A 43 1.87 9.78 -11.67
CA ALA A 43 1.72 11.12 -12.22
C ALA A 43 0.50 11.86 -11.66
N VAL A 44 -0.59 11.12 -11.43
CA VAL A 44 -1.80 11.67 -10.85
C VAL A 44 -1.62 11.72 -9.34
N ALA A 45 -1.46 12.91 -8.79
CA ALA A 45 -1.36 13.12 -7.36
C ALA A 45 -2.57 12.50 -6.63
N GLY A 46 -2.29 11.80 -5.52
CA GLY A 46 -3.32 11.11 -4.74
C GLY A 46 -3.76 9.77 -5.31
N THR A 47 -3.01 9.19 -6.24
CA THR A 47 -3.15 7.79 -6.67
C THR A 47 -1.96 6.95 -6.18
N THR A 48 -1.98 5.65 -6.44
CA THR A 48 -0.94 4.72 -5.95
C THR A 48 0.04 4.37 -7.06
N GLY A 49 1.32 4.31 -6.71
CA GLY A 49 2.39 3.71 -7.52
C GLY A 49 3.19 2.73 -6.66
N PHE A 50 4.22 2.12 -7.23
CA PHE A 50 5.00 1.08 -6.54
C PHE A 50 5.57 1.58 -5.19
N GLY A 51 6.19 2.77 -5.21
CA GLY A 51 6.80 3.42 -4.05
C GLY A 51 5.98 4.57 -3.46
N GLY A 52 4.80 4.85 -4.01
CA GLY A 52 3.84 5.83 -3.45
C GLY A 52 4.01 7.25 -3.97
N ALA A 53 3.26 8.16 -3.36
CA ALA A 53 3.23 9.57 -3.75
C ALA A 53 4.55 10.29 -3.39
N ARG A 54 4.78 11.46 -4.00
CA ARG A 54 5.92 12.31 -3.66
C ARG A 54 5.81 12.77 -2.21
N ALA A 55 6.78 12.37 -1.40
CA ALA A 55 6.93 12.82 -0.03
C ALA A 55 7.49 14.26 0.01
N THR A 56 6.79 15.16 0.68
CA THR A 56 7.31 16.54 0.93
C THR A 56 8.14 16.63 2.20
N GLU A 57 8.15 15.60 3.05
CA GLU A 57 8.83 15.56 4.34
C GLU A 57 9.41 14.17 4.66
N ARG A 58 10.52 14.13 5.41
CA ARG A 58 11.13 12.88 5.91
C ARG A 58 10.31 12.35 7.10
N THR A 59 9.56 11.29 6.87
CA THR A 59 8.59 10.75 7.83
C THR A 59 8.50 9.23 7.67
N HIS A 60 8.07 8.50 8.71
CA HIS A 60 7.89 7.03 8.63
C HIS A 60 6.71 6.64 7.74
N GLN A 61 5.70 7.49 7.72
CA GLN A 61 4.65 7.59 6.72
C GLN A 61 4.38 9.08 6.56
N THR A 62 4.32 9.54 5.32
CA THR A 62 4.12 10.97 5.11
C THR A 62 2.73 11.37 5.55
N THR A 63 2.62 12.61 6.01
CA THR A 63 1.34 13.32 6.18
C THR A 63 0.51 13.35 4.89
N LEU A 64 1.07 12.92 3.76
CA LEU A 64 0.42 12.60 2.50
C LEU A 64 0.14 11.09 2.42
N ARG A 65 -0.88 10.64 3.15
CA ARG A 65 -2.07 9.88 2.71
C ARG A 65 -1.96 8.73 1.67
N ASP A 66 -0.79 8.38 1.13
CA ASP A 66 -0.62 7.51 -0.04
C ASP A 66 0.75 6.78 -0.01
N GLY A 67 0.94 5.87 0.95
CA GLY A 67 2.06 4.93 0.95
C GLY A 67 2.06 4.06 -0.32
N GLY A 68 3.24 3.57 -0.72
CA GLY A 68 3.38 2.79 -1.95
C GLY A 68 2.66 1.45 -1.92
N ALA A 69 2.35 0.91 -3.10
CA ALA A 69 1.75 -0.42 -3.21
C ALA A 69 2.60 -1.48 -2.49
N LEU A 70 3.94 -1.43 -2.64
CA LEU A 70 4.88 -2.32 -1.95
C LEU A 70 4.87 -2.12 -0.43
N GLU A 71 4.85 -0.86 0.01
CA GLU A 71 4.86 -0.47 1.43
C GLU A 71 3.61 -0.98 2.17
N ASN A 72 2.46 -0.95 1.49
CA ASN A 72 1.21 -1.50 2.00
C ASN A 72 1.24 -3.05 1.99
N PHE A 73 1.40 -3.66 0.81
CA PHE A 73 1.48 -5.12 0.64
C PHE A 73 2.64 -5.52 -0.30
N PRO A 74 3.53 -6.44 0.11
CA PRO A 74 3.47 -7.25 1.33
C PRO A 74 4.17 -6.63 2.54
N HIS A 75 4.78 -5.45 2.47
CA HIS A 75 5.60 -4.91 3.56
C HIS A 75 4.82 -4.79 4.87
N GLY A 76 3.75 -3.99 4.90
CA GLY A 76 2.97 -3.77 6.11
C GLY A 76 2.23 -5.02 6.57
N SER A 77 1.68 -5.80 5.63
CA SER A 77 0.94 -7.01 5.98
C SER A 77 1.81 -8.09 6.61
N VAL A 78 3.07 -8.26 6.18
CA VAL A 78 4.02 -9.18 6.82
C VAL A 78 4.40 -8.70 8.22
N HIS A 79 4.59 -7.39 8.41
CA HIS A 79 4.80 -6.80 9.74
C HIS A 79 3.67 -7.20 10.71
N MET A 80 2.42 -7.02 10.27
CA MET A 80 1.24 -7.38 11.06
C MET A 80 1.06 -8.89 11.23
N GLY A 81 1.37 -9.70 10.21
CA GLY A 81 1.27 -11.16 10.30
C GLY A 81 2.31 -11.79 11.24
N VAL A 82 3.54 -11.24 11.26
CA VAL A 82 4.60 -11.70 12.16
C VAL A 82 4.41 -11.17 13.58
N GLY A 83 4.05 -9.89 13.74
CA GLY A 83 3.83 -9.28 15.05
C GLY A 83 2.53 -9.74 15.69
N GLY A 84 1.47 -9.92 14.89
CA GLY A 84 0.12 -10.20 15.36
C GLY A 84 -0.54 -9.00 16.04
N HIS A 85 -1.77 -9.20 16.50
CA HIS A 85 -2.62 -8.16 17.10
C HIS A 85 -3.15 -8.54 18.50
N ALA A 86 -2.60 -9.57 19.19
CA ALA A 86 -3.10 -10.03 20.50
C ALA A 86 -2.07 -10.79 21.39
N PRO A 87 -2.06 -10.61 22.73
CA PRO A 87 -2.48 -9.43 23.50
C PRO A 87 -1.29 -8.65 24.10
N ASP A 88 -1.62 -7.42 24.49
CA ASP A 88 -0.81 -6.35 25.09
C ASP A 88 0.43 -6.80 25.91
N PRO A 89 1.66 -6.37 25.53
CA PRO A 89 1.95 -5.50 24.39
C PRO A 89 1.88 -6.24 23.04
N PRO A 90 1.56 -5.54 21.94
CA PRO A 90 1.58 -6.12 20.60
C PRO A 90 2.97 -6.67 20.25
N GLY A 91 3.05 -7.52 19.23
CA GLY A 91 4.32 -8.12 18.83
C GLY A 91 5.34 -7.09 18.36
N LEU A 92 6.63 -7.42 18.40
CA LEU A 92 7.67 -6.45 18.03
C LEU A 92 7.49 -5.97 16.58
N MET A 93 7.23 -6.90 15.66
CA MET A 93 7.08 -6.63 14.22
C MET A 93 5.83 -5.82 13.84
N SER A 94 4.84 -5.63 14.73
CA SER A 94 3.61 -4.92 14.38
C SER A 94 3.67 -3.40 14.59
N GLY A 95 4.79 -2.86 15.07
CA GLY A 95 4.94 -1.41 15.29
C GLY A 95 6.28 -0.86 14.79
N PHE A 96 6.28 0.39 14.32
CA PHE A 96 7.47 1.04 13.75
C PHE A 96 8.61 1.14 14.76
N ASP A 97 8.29 1.60 15.97
CA ASP A 97 9.28 1.86 17.02
C ASP A 97 9.86 0.55 17.61
N THR A 98 9.23 -0.60 17.33
CA THR A 98 9.60 -1.90 17.91
C THR A 98 10.09 -2.93 16.90
N ALA A 99 9.74 -2.82 15.63
CA ALA A 99 9.95 -3.90 14.66
C ALA A 99 11.41 -4.31 14.51
N ALA A 100 12.32 -3.33 14.45
CA ALA A 100 13.75 -3.59 14.30
C ALA A 100 14.40 -4.34 15.49
N GLN A 101 13.69 -4.47 16.62
CA GLN A 101 14.14 -5.27 17.77
C GLN A 101 13.94 -6.78 17.55
N ASP A 102 13.12 -7.19 16.57
CA ASP A 102 13.04 -8.58 16.13
C ASP A 102 14.03 -8.81 14.97
N PRO A 103 15.00 -9.74 15.08
CA PRO A 103 15.98 -9.99 14.01
C PRO A 103 15.38 -10.32 12.64
N ILE A 104 14.14 -10.84 12.58
CA ILE A 104 13.46 -11.13 11.31
C ILE A 104 13.15 -9.85 10.51
N PHE A 105 13.10 -8.69 11.16
CA PHE A 105 12.92 -7.38 10.51
C PHE A 105 13.90 -7.16 9.37
N TRP A 106 15.19 -7.45 9.60
CA TRP A 106 16.24 -7.23 8.61
C TRP A 106 16.12 -8.17 7.40
N LEU A 107 15.68 -9.41 7.63
CA LEU A 107 15.43 -10.37 6.56
C LEU A 107 14.18 -9.99 5.75
N HIS A 108 13.14 -9.50 6.43
CA HIS A 108 11.95 -8.94 5.78
C HIS A 108 12.33 -7.77 4.87
N HIS A 109 13.01 -6.76 5.41
CA HIS A 109 13.44 -5.59 4.64
C HIS A 109 14.46 -5.89 3.55
N SER A 110 15.31 -6.91 3.73
CA SER A 110 16.17 -7.42 2.64
C SER A 110 15.34 -7.98 1.48
N ASN A 111 14.21 -8.66 1.76
CA ASN A 111 13.33 -9.11 0.69
C ASN A 111 12.47 -7.98 0.10
N ILE A 112 12.12 -6.93 0.87
CA ILE A 112 11.48 -5.72 0.31
C ILE A 112 12.41 -5.03 -0.69
N ASP A 113 13.69 -4.88 -0.36
CA ASP A 113 14.70 -4.37 -1.30
C ASP A 113 14.84 -5.26 -2.54
N ARG A 114 14.86 -6.59 -2.35
CA ARG A 114 14.84 -7.55 -3.47
C ARG A 114 13.64 -7.36 -4.39
N LEU A 115 12.44 -7.15 -3.83
CA LEU A 115 11.22 -6.94 -4.60
C LEU A 115 11.27 -5.65 -5.42
N TRP A 116 11.87 -4.58 -4.89
CA TRP A 116 12.12 -3.36 -5.67
C TRP A 116 13.06 -3.62 -6.85
N GLN A 117 14.18 -4.31 -6.61
CA GLN A 117 15.10 -4.70 -7.68
C GLN A 117 14.44 -5.62 -8.72
N ALA A 118 13.51 -6.48 -8.30
CA ALA A 118 12.77 -7.39 -9.20
C ALA A 118 11.79 -6.61 -10.06
N TRP A 119 11.07 -5.67 -9.45
CA TRP A 119 10.15 -4.78 -10.14
C TRP A 119 10.84 -3.96 -11.23
N LEU A 120 12.01 -3.38 -10.94
CA LEU A 120 12.81 -2.60 -11.91
C LEU A 120 13.26 -3.38 -13.16
N ARG A 121 13.18 -4.71 -13.13
CA ARG A 121 13.60 -5.59 -14.24
C ARG A 121 12.42 -6.15 -15.04
N ARG A 122 11.19 -5.73 -14.72
CA ARG A 122 10.00 -6.20 -15.41
C ARG A 122 9.74 -5.33 -16.63
N SER A 123 9.42 -5.98 -17.74
CA SER A 123 9.04 -5.29 -18.98
C SER A 123 7.89 -4.31 -18.75
N GLY A 124 8.02 -3.09 -19.30
CA GLY A 124 7.00 -2.05 -19.23
C GLY A 124 7.02 -1.23 -17.93
N VAL A 125 7.96 -1.50 -17.02
CA VAL A 125 8.21 -0.65 -15.85
C VAL A 125 8.99 0.58 -16.30
N LYS A 126 8.49 1.76 -15.93
CA LYS A 126 9.09 3.07 -16.26
C LYS A 126 10.22 3.49 -15.33
N GLY A 127 10.60 2.62 -14.40
CA GLY A 127 11.71 2.82 -13.49
C GLY A 127 11.43 3.79 -12.34
N ASN A 128 12.52 4.22 -11.71
CA ASN A 128 12.51 5.14 -10.57
C ASN A 128 12.34 6.60 -11.02
N PRO A 129 11.86 7.50 -10.15
CA PRO A 129 11.86 8.93 -10.43
C PRO A 129 13.31 9.42 -10.66
N SER A 130 13.51 10.31 -11.62
CA SER A 130 14.83 10.87 -11.95
C SER A 130 15.04 12.27 -11.37
N GLU A 131 13.96 12.84 -10.81
CA GLU A 131 13.87 14.21 -10.36
C GLU A 131 14.85 14.49 -9.23
N PRO A 132 15.47 15.68 -9.18
CA PRO A 132 16.48 16.00 -8.17
C PRO A 132 15.99 15.92 -6.73
N ASP A 133 14.74 16.27 -6.47
CA ASP A 133 14.10 16.22 -5.15
C ASP A 133 13.92 14.79 -4.63
N TRP A 134 13.80 13.81 -5.52
CA TRP A 134 13.77 12.39 -5.17
C TRP A 134 15.16 11.74 -5.15
N SER A 135 16.01 12.03 -6.14
CA SER A 135 17.29 11.32 -6.34
C SER A 135 18.47 11.89 -5.55
N ARG A 136 18.46 13.17 -5.17
CA ARG A 136 19.57 13.83 -4.46
C ARG A 136 19.50 13.89 -2.93
N PRO A 137 18.36 13.67 -2.23
CA PRO A 137 18.36 13.63 -0.78
C PRO A 137 19.45 12.72 -0.21
N GLU A 138 20.15 13.22 0.81
CA GLU A 138 21.20 12.51 1.53
C GLU A 138 20.64 11.90 2.83
N TRP A 139 20.96 10.64 3.04
CA TRP A 139 20.65 9.85 4.21
C TRP A 139 21.90 9.67 5.07
N VAL A 140 21.72 9.76 6.39
CA VAL A 140 22.82 9.66 7.36
C VAL A 140 22.57 8.44 8.24
N PHE A 141 23.50 7.49 8.21
CA PHE A 141 23.45 6.26 8.98
C PHE A 141 24.59 6.17 9.99
N GLY A 142 24.33 5.49 11.11
CA GLY A 142 25.31 5.28 12.17
C GLY A 142 25.36 6.41 13.20
N SER A 143 26.30 6.31 14.14
CA SER A 143 26.46 7.25 15.24
C SER A 143 27.93 7.35 15.69
N GLY A 144 28.27 8.40 16.43
CA GLY A 144 29.62 8.64 16.92
C GLY A 144 30.63 8.81 15.78
N SER A 145 31.71 8.03 15.80
CA SER A 145 32.78 8.08 14.79
C SER A 145 32.48 7.28 13.51
N LYS A 146 31.40 6.49 13.48
CA LYS A 146 31.00 5.68 12.33
C LYS A 146 29.73 6.25 11.71
N ILE A 147 29.89 7.33 10.96
CA ILE A 147 28.80 7.95 10.20
C ILE A 147 29.00 7.64 8.72
N THR A 148 27.96 7.12 8.08
CA THR A 148 27.90 6.93 6.62
C THR A 148 26.87 7.88 6.04
N ARG A 149 27.24 8.55 4.94
CA ARG A 149 26.35 9.41 4.18
C ARG A 149 26.16 8.81 2.79
N ILE A 150 24.91 8.72 2.36
CA ILE A 150 24.56 8.12 1.07
C ILE A 150 23.37 8.86 0.46
N THR A 151 23.46 9.17 -0.82
CA THR A 151 22.34 9.79 -1.56
C THR A 151 21.37 8.73 -2.05
N THR A 152 20.10 9.10 -2.27
CA THR A 152 19.12 8.19 -2.92
C THR A 152 19.66 7.64 -4.23
N ARG A 153 20.33 8.47 -5.05
CA ARG A 153 20.97 8.05 -6.30
C ARG A 153 21.96 6.91 -6.12
N GLN A 154 22.76 6.92 -5.06
CA GLN A 154 23.73 5.87 -4.77
C GLN A 154 23.07 4.57 -4.29
N LEU A 155 21.79 4.60 -3.90
CA LEU A 155 21.02 3.41 -3.53
C LEU A 155 20.43 2.67 -4.75
N LEU A 156 20.37 3.33 -5.92
CA LEU A 156 19.66 2.79 -7.09
C LEU A 156 20.40 1.60 -7.73
N ASP A 157 21.72 1.59 -7.64
CA ASP A 157 22.55 0.46 -8.08
C ASP A 157 23.22 -0.20 -6.86
N PRO A 158 22.63 -1.29 -6.33
CA PRO A 158 23.19 -1.98 -5.18
C PRO A 158 24.52 -2.68 -5.48
N THR A 159 24.87 -2.87 -6.74
CA THR A 159 26.11 -3.55 -7.14
C THR A 159 27.32 -2.61 -7.16
N ALA A 160 27.08 -1.31 -7.26
CA ALA A 160 28.09 -0.26 -7.26
C ALA A 160 28.56 0.13 -5.85
N ASP A 161 29.60 0.95 -5.80
CA ASP A 161 30.01 1.63 -4.57
C ASP A 161 28.92 2.59 -4.08
N PRO A 162 28.62 2.61 -2.76
CA PRO A 162 29.31 1.91 -1.67
C PRO A 162 28.67 0.57 -1.24
N LEU A 163 27.65 0.07 -1.95
CA LEU A 163 26.77 -1.02 -1.48
C LEU A 163 27.31 -2.43 -1.79
N ARG A 164 27.80 -2.65 -3.01
CA ARG A 164 28.48 -3.88 -3.45
C ARG A 164 27.76 -5.20 -3.10
N TYR A 165 26.44 -5.27 -3.22
CA TYR A 165 25.69 -6.52 -3.04
C TYR A 165 24.77 -6.82 -4.23
N ARG A 166 24.30 -8.08 -4.28
CA ARG A 166 23.26 -8.53 -5.20
C ARG A 166 22.44 -9.63 -4.57
N PHE A 167 21.22 -9.81 -5.04
CA PHE A 167 20.41 -10.97 -4.71
C PHE A 167 20.78 -12.18 -5.56
N ALA A 168 20.77 -13.36 -4.96
CA ALA A 168 21.30 -14.59 -5.57
C ALA A 168 20.52 -15.01 -6.83
N ASP A 169 19.21 -14.72 -6.85
CA ASP A 169 18.28 -15.07 -7.91
C ASP A 169 18.10 -13.97 -8.97
N MET A 170 18.94 -12.93 -8.92
CA MET A 170 18.96 -11.85 -9.90
C MET A 170 20.11 -12.06 -10.90
N PRO A 171 19.86 -11.88 -12.21
CA PRO A 171 20.90 -11.99 -13.21
C PRO A 171 21.97 -10.91 -12.97
N ALA A 172 23.24 -11.29 -13.15
CA ALA A 172 24.40 -10.41 -12.88
C ALA A 172 24.52 -9.26 -13.88
N VAL A 173 23.91 -9.39 -15.06
CA VAL A 173 23.81 -8.36 -16.09
C VAL A 173 22.32 -8.07 -16.23
N PRO A 174 21.87 -6.81 -16.12
CA PRO A 174 20.51 -6.44 -16.50
C PRO A 174 20.24 -6.92 -17.93
N THR A 175 19.05 -7.40 -18.25
CA THR A 175 18.80 -7.80 -19.64
C THR A 175 18.95 -6.58 -20.55
N PRO A 176 19.34 -6.74 -21.82
CA PRO A 176 19.41 -5.62 -22.76
C PRO A 176 18.10 -4.81 -22.81
N GLU A 177 16.94 -5.45 -22.63
CA GLU A 177 15.66 -4.75 -22.49
C GLU A 177 15.59 -3.85 -21.23
N ALA A 178 16.18 -4.28 -20.12
CA ALA A 178 16.29 -3.48 -18.90
C ALA A 178 17.35 -2.36 -19.01
N GLU A 179 18.43 -2.55 -19.77
CA GLU A 179 19.44 -1.50 -20.01
C GLU A 179 18.97 -0.43 -21.00
N GLU A 180 18.25 -0.80 -22.06
CA GLU A 180 17.59 0.16 -22.97
C GLU A 180 16.49 0.96 -22.23
N GLU A 181 15.67 0.33 -21.39
CA GLU A 181 14.66 1.04 -20.57
C GLU A 181 15.28 1.92 -19.46
N TRP A 182 16.47 1.60 -18.93
CA TRP A 182 17.13 2.38 -17.87
C TRP A 182 17.76 3.70 -18.35
N PHE A 183 18.11 3.81 -19.64
CA PHE A 183 18.84 4.97 -20.16
C PHE A 183 18.26 5.60 -21.43
N ASP A 184 17.30 4.98 -22.13
CA ASP A 184 16.68 5.50 -23.36
C ASP A 184 15.23 5.98 -23.23
N GLU A 185 14.89 6.65 -22.13
CA GLU A 185 13.92 7.72 -22.20
C GLU A 185 14.59 8.98 -21.61
N ARG A 186 15.21 9.77 -22.50
CA ARG A 186 14.86 11.20 -22.50
C ARG A 186 13.33 11.22 -22.54
N THR A 187 12.69 11.21 -21.37
CA THR A 187 11.28 11.53 -21.25
C THR A 187 11.12 12.80 -22.06
N ASP A 188 10.46 12.69 -23.20
CA ASP A 188 10.05 13.85 -23.95
C ASP A 188 9.34 14.74 -22.92
N PRO A 189 9.87 15.93 -22.59
CA PRO A 189 9.24 16.80 -21.61
C PRO A 189 7.83 17.22 -22.04
N THR A 190 7.42 16.91 -23.28
CA THR A 190 6.07 17.10 -23.80
C THR A 190 5.11 15.93 -23.58
N LEU A 191 5.60 14.72 -23.22
CA LEU A 191 4.80 13.74 -22.48
C LEU A 191 4.82 14.11 -20.99
N ALA A 192 4.46 15.36 -20.70
CA ALA A 192 3.74 15.62 -19.47
C ALA A 192 2.58 14.63 -19.49
N LEU A 193 2.66 13.58 -18.66
CA LEU A 193 1.48 12.85 -18.24
C LEU A 193 0.46 13.93 -17.95
N GLU A 194 -0.58 14.06 -18.78
CA GLU A 194 -1.64 15.04 -18.54
C GLU A 194 -2.05 14.81 -17.08
N GLU A 195 -1.68 15.75 -16.20
CA GLU A 195 -2.11 15.73 -14.82
C GLU A 195 -3.62 15.91 -14.89
N ARG A 196 -4.36 14.79 -14.91
CA ARG A 196 -5.80 14.81 -14.81
C ARG A 196 -6.11 14.89 -13.33
N PRO A 197 -6.52 16.06 -12.82
CA PRO A 197 -6.79 16.19 -11.40
C PRO A 197 -7.92 15.24 -11.02
N LEU A 198 -7.79 14.62 -9.85
CA LEU A 198 -8.86 13.79 -9.30
C LEU A 198 -10.10 14.66 -9.08
N GLU A 199 -11.20 14.30 -9.73
CA GLU A 199 -12.50 14.95 -9.59
C GLU A 199 -13.29 14.26 -8.49
N LEU A 200 -13.39 14.87 -7.30
CA LEU A 200 -14.21 14.34 -6.21
C LEU A 200 -15.68 14.32 -6.62
N VAL A 201 -16.29 13.14 -6.61
CA VAL A 201 -17.72 12.97 -6.94
C VAL A 201 -18.58 12.57 -5.75
N GLY A 202 -17.97 12.08 -4.68
CA GLY A 202 -18.72 11.76 -3.47
C GLY A 202 -17.82 11.39 -2.33
N ALA A 203 -18.34 11.53 -1.11
CA ALA A 203 -17.67 11.04 0.08
C ALA A 203 -18.67 10.56 1.14
N SER A 204 -18.22 9.71 2.05
CA SER A 204 -19.01 9.31 3.22
C SER A 204 -19.30 10.52 4.11
N GLU A 205 -20.50 10.55 4.69
CA GLU A 205 -20.93 11.59 5.63
C GLU A 205 -20.43 11.33 7.05
N GLU A 206 -20.30 10.05 7.41
CA GLU A 206 -19.89 9.59 8.74
C GLU A 206 -18.62 8.73 8.67
N GLU A 207 -17.94 8.63 9.81
CA GLU A 207 -16.81 7.72 9.99
C GLU A 207 -17.28 6.26 9.95
N THR A 208 -16.43 5.39 9.39
CA THR A 208 -16.74 3.96 9.28
C THR A 208 -15.92 3.14 10.28
N PRO A 209 -16.54 2.51 11.29
CA PRO A 209 -15.81 1.61 12.18
C PRO A 209 -15.42 0.32 11.47
N LEU A 210 -14.14 -0.04 11.58
CA LEU A 210 -13.66 -1.34 11.11
C LEU A 210 -13.91 -2.37 12.21
N GLY A 211 -15.03 -3.08 12.11
CA GLY A 211 -15.43 -4.07 13.12
C GLY A 211 -14.69 -5.42 12.99
N PRO A 212 -15.04 -6.40 13.85
CA PRO A 212 -14.54 -7.78 13.73
C PRO A 212 -15.20 -8.58 12.59
N GLY A 213 -16.27 -8.03 11.99
CA GLY A 213 -16.95 -8.58 10.82
C GLY A 213 -16.93 -7.61 9.65
N ALA A 214 -17.65 -7.95 8.58
CA ALA A 214 -17.77 -7.05 7.44
C ALA A 214 -18.57 -5.79 7.81
N THR A 215 -18.03 -4.62 7.49
CA THR A 215 -18.73 -3.32 7.62
C THR A 215 -18.94 -2.74 6.23
N THR A 216 -20.12 -2.22 5.94
CA THR A 216 -20.43 -1.56 4.66
C THR A 216 -20.86 -0.12 4.90
N THR A 217 -20.28 0.80 4.13
CA THR A 217 -20.63 2.23 4.12
C THR A 217 -21.01 2.65 2.71
N ARG A 218 -22.11 3.39 2.61
CA ARG A 218 -22.55 3.99 1.34
C ARG A 218 -21.93 5.36 1.14
N VAL A 219 -21.40 5.59 -0.06
CA VAL A 219 -20.97 6.89 -0.56
C VAL A 219 -21.98 7.33 -1.61
N VAL A 220 -22.65 8.46 -1.38
CA VAL A 220 -23.52 9.08 -2.40
C VAL A 220 -22.65 9.83 -3.39
N LEU A 221 -22.91 9.63 -4.69
CA LEU A 221 -22.17 10.22 -5.79
C LEU A 221 -23.00 11.30 -6.48
N GLY A 222 -22.38 12.45 -6.67
CA GLY A 222 -22.78 13.45 -7.65
C GLY A 222 -22.14 13.21 -9.01
N GLN A 223 -22.42 14.12 -9.95
CA GLN A 223 -21.74 14.11 -11.24
C GLN A 223 -20.36 14.78 -11.16
N PRO A 224 -19.34 14.26 -11.87
CA PRO A 224 -18.07 14.97 -12.02
C PRO A 224 -18.30 16.35 -12.62
N ALA A 225 -17.47 17.33 -12.23
CA ALA A 225 -17.59 18.72 -12.67
C ALA A 225 -16.61 19.11 -13.77
N GLY A 226 -15.61 18.26 -14.01
CA GLY A 226 -14.51 18.48 -14.93
C GLY A 226 -14.59 17.57 -16.18
N PRO A 227 -13.43 17.31 -16.81
CA PRO A 227 -13.33 16.63 -18.11
C PRO A 227 -13.95 15.24 -18.18
N SER A 228 -14.16 14.58 -17.03
CA SER A 228 -14.78 13.26 -16.98
C SER A 228 -16.29 13.31 -17.30
N ARG A 229 -16.96 14.45 -17.07
CA ARG A 229 -18.42 14.61 -17.24
C ARG A 229 -18.89 14.23 -18.64
N GLN A 230 -18.37 14.90 -19.66
CA GLN A 230 -18.82 14.71 -21.04
C GLN A 230 -18.70 13.25 -21.47
N ARG A 231 -17.56 12.61 -21.17
CA ARG A 231 -17.31 11.20 -21.53
C ARG A 231 -18.26 10.24 -20.82
N LEU A 232 -18.65 10.54 -19.58
CA LEU A 232 -19.62 9.74 -18.83
C LEU A 232 -21.04 9.95 -19.34
N GLU A 233 -21.42 11.15 -19.76
CA GLU A 233 -22.74 11.44 -20.34
C GLU A 233 -22.95 10.72 -21.68
N GLU A 234 -21.89 10.58 -22.49
CA GLU A 234 -21.92 9.90 -23.79
C GLU A 234 -21.83 8.35 -23.69
N SER A 235 -21.81 7.79 -22.47
CA SER A 235 -21.61 6.36 -22.23
C SER A 235 -22.62 5.81 -21.22
N GLU A 236 -22.98 4.53 -21.31
CA GLU A 236 -23.80 3.83 -20.30
C GLU A 236 -22.96 3.28 -19.12
N GLY A 237 -21.63 3.43 -19.14
CA GLY A 237 -20.71 2.87 -18.13
C GLY A 237 -19.47 3.72 -17.85
N VAL A 238 -18.34 3.10 -17.48
CA VAL A 238 -17.07 3.84 -17.36
C VAL A 238 -16.30 3.71 -18.67
N PRO A 239 -16.28 4.74 -19.54
CA PRO A 239 -15.69 4.64 -20.87
C PRO A 239 -14.16 4.48 -20.83
N PRO A 240 -13.54 4.07 -21.96
CA PRO A 240 -12.11 4.11 -22.11
C PRO A 240 -11.52 5.49 -21.79
N GLY A 241 -10.35 5.50 -21.15
CA GLY A 241 -9.64 6.72 -20.77
C GLY A 241 -10.23 7.47 -19.56
N VAL A 242 -11.36 7.06 -19.00
CA VAL A 242 -11.85 7.53 -17.70
C VAL A 242 -11.48 6.49 -16.64
N LYS A 243 -10.93 6.96 -15.52
CA LYS A 243 -10.60 6.14 -14.35
C LYS A 243 -11.51 6.47 -13.17
N VAL A 244 -11.64 5.51 -12.26
CA VAL A 244 -12.40 5.65 -11.01
C VAL A 244 -11.51 5.23 -9.86
N TYR A 245 -11.35 6.12 -8.88
CA TYR A 245 -10.55 5.87 -7.69
C TYR A 245 -11.41 5.88 -6.43
N LEU A 246 -11.09 4.99 -5.51
CA LEU A 246 -11.64 4.94 -4.16
C LEU A 246 -10.53 5.29 -3.19
N ARG A 247 -10.75 6.26 -2.31
CA ARG A 247 -9.75 6.72 -1.35
C ARG A 247 -10.27 6.59 0.06
N LEU A 248 -9.40 6.10 0.93
CA LEU A 248 -9.58 6.02 2.36
C LEU A 248 -8.68 7.06 3.00
N ASP A 249 -9.28 7.96 3.77
CA ASP A 249 -8.60 9.00 4.49
C ASP A 249 -8.85 8.82 5.99
N ASN A 250 -7.85 9.22 6.77
CA ASN A 250 -7.94 9.24 8.21
C ASN A 250 -8.27 7.88 8.82
N VAL A 251 -7.52 6.86 8.42
CA VAL A 251 -7.60 5.53 9.03
C VAL A 251 -6.82 5.56 10.34
N THR A 252 -7.54 5.68 11.45
CA THR A 252 -6.96 5.92 12.79
C THR A 252 -7.45 4.89 13.79
N GLY A 253 -6.71 4.72 14.89
CA GLY A 253 -7.06 3.83 16.00
C GLY A 253 -5.95 3.73 17.03
N THR A 254 -6.28 3.28 18.24
CA THR A 254 -5.30 3.05 19.32
C THR A 254 -5.01 1.57 19.54
N VAL A 255 -5.94 0.70 19.13
CA VAL A 255 -5.85 -0.75 19.23
C VAL A 255 -6.24 -1.38 17.90
N VAL A 256 -5.26 -1.95 17.22
CA VAL A 256 -5.46 -2.71 15.98
C VAL A 256 -5.93 -4.14 16.33
N HIS A 257 -6.96 -4.61 15.63
CA HIS A 257 -7.58 -5.92 15.86
C HIS A 257 -7.47 -6.92 14.71
N THR A 258 -6.85 -6.51 13.62
CA THR A 258 -6.74 -7.28 12.38
C THR A 258 -5.41 -6.94 11.71
N SER A 259 -4.84 -7.84 10.91
CA SER A 259 -3.59 -7.51 10.19
C SER A 259 -3.82 -6.50 9.05
N GLY A 260 -5.05 -6.47 8.54
CA GLY A 260 -5.49 -5.56 7.49
C GLY A 260 -6.99 -5.68 7.25
N VAL A 261 -7.49 -4.96 6.26
CA VAL A 261 -8.84 -5.12 5.71
C VAL A 261 -8.77 -5.31 4.21
N VAL A 262 -9.62 -6.16 3.67
CA VAL A 262 -9.90 -6.25 2.24
C VAL A 262 -11.07 -5.32 1.91
N VAL A 263 -10.93 -4.52 0.86
CA VAL A 263 -11.90 -3.52 0.43
C VAL A 263 -12.63 -4.06 -0.81
N TYR A 264 -13.95 -4.10 -0.73
CA TYR A 264 -14.84 -4.52 -1.82
C TYR A 264 -15.78 -3.39 -2.21
N VAL A 265 -16.23 -3.41 -3.46
CA VAL A 265 -17.16 -2.42 -4.03
C VAL A 265 -18.48 -3.09 -4.43
N ASN A 266 -19.59 -2.51 -3.98
CA ASN A 266 -20.96 -2.89 -4.31
C ASN A 266 -21.27 -4.38 -4.05
N ILE A 267 -20.88 -4.94 -2.91
CA ILE A 267 -21.35 -6.28 -2.52
C ILE A 267 -22.88 -6.25 -2.37
N PRO A 268 -23.64 -7.16 -3.01
CA PRO A 268 -25.10 -7.18 -2.89
C PRO A 268 -25.54 -7.37 -1.43
N ALA A 269 -26.67 -6.78 -1.06
CA ALA A 269 -27.22 -6.93 0.28
C ALA A 269 -27.40 -8.41 0.66
N GLY A 270 -26.85 -8.81 1.82
CA GLY A 270 -26.83 -10.21 2.27
C GLY A 270 -25.82 -11.12 1.56
N GLY A 271 -25.10 -10.62 0.55
CA GLY A 271 -24.03 -11.33 -0.13
C GLY A 271 -22.77 -11.44 0.72
N ARG A 272 -22.04 -12.56 0.59
CA ARG A 272 -20.74 -12.72 1.24
C ARG A 272 -19.65 -12.18 0.32
N PRO A 273 -18.79 -11.25 0.75
CA PRO A 273 -17.75 -10.66 -0.11
C PRO A 273 -16.84 -11.68 -0.81
N ALA A 274 -16.54 -12.81 -0.15
CA ALA A 274 -15.73 -13.89 -0.72
C ALA A 274 -16.33 -14.54 -1.99
N ASP A 275 -17.65 -14.41 -2.20
CA ASP A 275 -18.33 -14.90 -3.41
C ASP A 275 -18.21 -13.92 -4.59
N PHE A 276 -17.60 -12.73 -4.38
CA PHE A 276 -17.46 -11.67 -5.38
C PHE A 276 -15.99 -11.18 -5.51
N PRO A 277 -15.04 -12.06 -5.86
CA PRO A 277 -13.62 -11.68 -5.99
C PRO A 277 -13.37 -10.65 -7.11
N ASP A 278 -14.27 -10.56 -8.09
CA ASP A 278 -14.23 -9.56 -9.16
C ASP A 278 -14.46 -8.13 -8.64
N ARG A 279 -15.09 -7.99 -7.46
CA ARG A 279 -15.40 -6.74 -6.76
C ARG A 279 -14.38 -6.30 -5.72
N GLU A 280 -13.31 -7.07 -5.53
CA GLU A 280 -12.19 -6.67 -4.66
C GLU A 280 -11.45 -5.48 -5.29
N ALA A 281 -11.39 -4.37 -4.54
CA ALA A 281 -10.64 -3.17 -4.88
C ALA A 281 -9.16 -3.27 -4.48
N GLY A 282 -8.88 -3.92 -3.34
CA GLY A 282 -7.55 -4.11 -2.81
C GLY A 282 -7.58 -4.41 -1.31
N ALA A 283 -6.44 -4.27 -0.64
CA ALA A 283 -6.33 -4.44 0.80
C ALA A 283 -5.51 -3.30 1.43
N LEU A 284 -5.81 -2.99 2.69
CA LEU A 284 -5.10 -2.01 3.51
C LEU A 284 -4.51 -2.73 4.74
N SER A 285 -3.20 -2.63 4.91
CA SER A 285 -2.51 -3.12 6.11
C SER A 285 -2.78 -2.18 7.29
N MET A 286 -2.82 -2.73 8.51
CA MET A 286 -2.93 -1.91 9.74
C MET A 286 -1.57 -1.45 10.28
N PHE A 287 -0.47 -1.77 9.60
CA PHE A 287 0.87 -1.37 10.04
C PHE A 287 1.01 0.15 10.05
N GLY A 288 1.33 0.70 11.22
CA GLY A 288 1.49 2.15 11.42
C GLY A 288 0.23 2.91 11.84
N VAL A 289 -0.95 2.27 11.86
CA VAL A 289 -2.20 2.94 12.26
C VAL A 289 -2.08 3.56 13.65
N VAL A 290 -1.55 2.82 14.62
CA VAL A 290 -1.47 3.29 16.01
C VAL A 290 -0.49 4.45 16.15
N GLU A 291 0.68 4.35 15.53
CA GLU A 291 1.73 5.36 15.59
C GLU A 291 1.29 6.66 14.90
N THR A 292 0.73 6.56 13.69
CA THR A 292 0.30 7.74 12.92
C THR A 292 -0.99 8.38 13.41
N SER A 293 -1.77 7.67 14.24
CA SER A 293 -2.93 8.24 14.94
C SER A 293 -2.55 9.14 16.10
N ARG A 294 -1.34 8.99 16.65
CA ARG A 294 -0.85 9.84 17.74
C ARG A 294 -0.35 11.16 17.17
N ARG A 295 -0.76 12.26 17.79
CA ARG A 295 -0.20 13.58 17.46
C ARG A 295 1.10 13.78 18.21
N ASP A 296 2.21 13.90 17.50
CA ASP A 296 3.53 14.16 18.05
C ASP A 296 4.39 15.00 17.08
N SER A 297 5.72 15.04 17.29
CA SER A 297 6.62 15.80 16.42
C SER A 297 6.87 15.17 15.04
N ARG A 298 6.51 13.90 14.86
CA ARG A 298 6.69 13.12 13.61
C ARG A 298 5.36 12.93 12.87
N HIS A 299 4.23 12.94 13.58
CA HIS A 299 2.93 12.60 13.04
C HIS A 299 1.87 13.65 13.42
N ALA A 300 1.06 14.04 12.43
CA ALA A 300 -0.04 14.98 12.61
C ALA A 300 -1.23 14.39 13.39
N GLY A 301 -1.22 13.08 13.69
CA GLY A 301 -2.35 12.36 14.28
C GLY A 301 -3.47 12.06 13.28
N THR A 302 -3.17 12.09 11.98
CA THR A 302 -4.15 11.88 10.92
C THR A 302 -4.31 10.41 10.53
N GLY A 303 -3.55 9.49 11.12
CA GLY A 303 -3.57 8.08 10.75
C GLY A 303 -2.97 7.84 9.36
N ILE A 304 -3.33 6.70 8.77
CA ILE A 304 -2.92 6.30 7.43
C ILE A 304 -4.01 6.57 6.40
N GLY A 305 -3.67 6.43 5.12
CA GLY A 305 -4.60 6.50 4.00
C GLY A 305 -4.21 5.51 2.91
N ALA A 306 -5.13 5.29 1.97
CA ALA A 306 -4.88 4.49 0.79
C ALA A 306 -5.82 4.88 -0.35
N THR A 307 -5.32 4.78 -1.57
CA THR A 307 -6.11 4.96 -2.79
C THR A 307 -6.13 3.67 -3.58
N PHE A 308 -7.27 3.30 -4.14
CA PHE A 308 -7.48 2.11 -4.95
C PHE A 308 -8.01 2.51 -6.33
N ASP A 309 -7.37 2.04 -7.40
CA ASP A 309 -7.92 2.12 -8.76
C ASP A 309 -9.05 1.07 -8.90
N ILE A 310 -10.30 1.52 -8.77
CA ILE A 310 -11.48 0.67 -8.88
C ILE A 310 -12.05 0.64 -10.30
N THR A 311 -11.33 1.17 -11.30
CA THR A 311 -11.81 1.26 -12.69
C THR A 311 -12.21 -0.10 -13.24
N ARG A 312 -11.42 -1.14 -12.97
CA ARG A 312 -11.73 -2.52 -13.40
C ARG A 312 -13.04 -3.01 -12.79
N VAL A 313 -13.25 -2.75 -11.49
CA VAL A 313 -14.46 -3.16 -10.77
C VAL A 313 -15.67 -2.40 -11.30
N ALA A 314 -15.56 -1.08 -11.43
CA ALA A 314 -16.62 -0.23 -11.96
C ALA A 314 -17.02 -0.62 -13.39
N ARG A 315 -16.05 -0.91 -14.27
CA ARG A 315 -16.31 -1.40 -15.63
C ARG A 315 -16.98 -2.78 -15.65
N SER A 316 -16.52 -3.70 -14.81
CA SER A 316 -17.14 -5.03 -14.67
C SER A 316 -18.62 -4.91 -14.26
N LEU A 317 -18.89 -4.12 -13.21
CA LEU A 317 -20.24 -3.83 -12.74
C LEU A 317 -21.09 -3.14 -13.81
N ALA A 318 -20.53 -2.18 -14.55
CA ALA A 318 -21.24 -1.48 -15.62
C ALA A 318 -21.64 -2.43 -16.75
N SER A 319 -20.73 -3.32 -17.17
CA SER A 319 -21.03 -4.34 -18.20
C SER A 319 -22.12 -5.32 -17.79
N ALA A 320 -22.33 -5.51 -16.48
CA ALA A 320 -23.38 -6.33 -15.92
C ALA A 320 -24.68 -5.55 -15.59
N GLY A 321 -24.75 -4.24 -15.89
CA GLY A 321 -25.89 -3.38 -15.54
C GLY A 321 -26.02 -3.10 -14.03
N GLN A 322 -24.92 -3.20 -13.27
CA GLN A 322 -24.88 -3.13 -11.80
C GLN A 322 -24.06 -1.94 -11.28
N TRP A 323 -23.56 -1.07 -12.15
CA TRP A 323 -22.90 0.16 -11.76
C TRP A 323 -23.90 1.30 -11.63
N ASP A 324 -24.24 1.64 -10.38
CA ASP A 324 -25.06 2.82 -10.07
C ASP A 324 -24.15 4.05 -9.99
N ARG A 325 -24.35 5.03 -10.87
CA ARG A 325 -23.55 6.26 -10.90
C ARG A 325 -23.90 7.25 -9.79
N THR A 326 -24.93 6.97 -9.00
CA THR A 326 -25.38 7.84 -7.90
C THR A 326 -24.90 7.36 -6.53
N LYS A 327 -24.31 6.16 -6.45
CA LYS A 327 -23.81 5.63 -5.17
C LYS A 327 -22.77 4.53 -5.34
N VAL A 328 -21.91 4.37 -4.35
CA VAL A 328 -21.00 3.24 -4.19
C VAL A 328 -21.10 2.71 -2.77
N ASP A 329 -21.32 1.42 -2.61
CA ASP A 329 -21.27 0.73 -1.33
C ASP A 329 -19.87 0.13 -1.14
N VAL A 330 -19.14 0.57 -0.12
CA VAL A 330 -17.78 0.12 0.18
C VAL A 330 -17.82 -0.82 1.36
N THR A 331 -17.36 -2.06 1.17
CA THR A 331 -17.37 -3.09 2.21
C THR A 331 -15.95 -3.43 2.65
N PHE A 332 -15.69 -3.35 3.95
CA PHE A 332 -14.42 -3.71 4.57
C PHE A 332 -14.55 -5.08 5.23
N VAL A 333 -13.62 -5.98 4.95
CA VAL A 333 -13.57 -7.32 5.54
C VAL A 333 -12.24 -7.49 6.28
N PRO A 334 -12.24 -7.72 7.61
CA PRO A 334 -10.99 -7.91 8.34
C PRO A 334 -10.25 -9.17 7.89
N ILE A 335 -8.92 -9.06 7.79
CA ILE A 335 -8.02 -10.18 7.52
C ILE A 335 -7.70 -10.87 8.85
N ALA A 336 -8.25 -12.07 9.02
CA ALA A 336 -7.95 -12.89 10.18
C ALA A 336 -6.47 -13.28 10.27
N ASP A 337 -5.96 -13.45 11.50
CA ASP A 337 -4.61 -13.98 11.73
C ASP A 337 -4.46 -15.41 11.21
N ALA A 338 -3.23 -15.94 11.29
CA ALA A 338 -2.91 -17.32 10.91
C ALA A 338 -3.67 -18.41 11.73
N LEU A 339 -4.45 -18.03 12.75
CA LEU A 339 -5.33 -18.91 13.51
C LEU A 339 -6.82 -18.66 13.21
N GLY A 340 -7.13 -17.85 12.20
CA GLY A 340 -8.49 -17.51 11.80
C GLY A 340 -9.19 -16.54 12.73
N ARG A 341 -8.45 -15.75 13.52
CA ARG A 341 -9.01 -14.86 14.55
C ARG A 341 -8.95 -13.41 14.10
N VAL A 342 -9.98 -12.67 14.49
CA VAL A 342 -10.02 -11.20 14.46
C VAL A 342 -10.24 -10.75 15.91
N GLY A 343 -9.43 -9.81 16.37
CA GLY A 343 -9.47 -9.29 17.73
C GLY A 343 -10.60 -8.28 17.95
N ARG A 344 -10.47 -7.51 19.03
CA ARG A 344 -11.25 -6.28 19.27
C ARG A 344 -10.33 -5.08 19.19
N GLY A 345 -10.81 -4.00 18.60
CA GLY A 345 -10.05 -2.78 18.34
C GLY A 345 -10.98 -1.63 18.06
N ASP A 346 -10.41 -0.46 17.84
CA ASP A 346 -11.10 0.82 17.71
C ASP A 346 -10.78 1.53 16.39
N VAL A 347 -10.25 0.80 15.39
CA VAL A 347 -9.87 1.40 14.12
C VAL A 347 -11.09 1.90 13.36
N THR A 348 -11.03 3.14 12.87
CA THR A 348 -12.04 3.76 12.01
C THR A 348 -11.43 4.25 10.71
N VAL A 349 -12.27 4.41 9.68
CA VAL A 349 -11.96 5.19 8.48
C VAL A 349 -12.72 6.51 8.59
N GLY A 350 -11.99 7.62 8.75
CA GLY A 350 -12.60 8.93 8.94
C GLY A 350 -13.36 9.43 7.71
N ARG A 351 -12.87 9.11 6.49
CA ARG A 351 -13.57 9.48 5.25
C ARG A 351 -13.28 8.50 4.12
N ILE A 352 -14.33 8.15 3.39
CA ILE A 352 -14.26 7.37 2.16
C ILE A 352 -14.65 8.28 1.01
N SER A 353 -13.79 8.48 0.01
CA SER A 353 -14.04 9.39 -1.12
C SER A 353 -13.93 8.66 -2.46
N VAL A 354 -14.76 9.02 -3.43
CA VAL A 354 -14.73 8.48 -4.79
C VAL A 354 -14.40 9.59 -5.78
N PHE A 355 -13.49 9.30 -6.71
CA PHE A 355 -13.00 10.25 -7.70
C PHE A 355 -13.08 9.70 -9.13
N TYR A 356 -13.23 10.59 -10.10
CA TYR A 356 -12.96 10.31 -11.52
C TYR A 356 -11.67 11.02 -11.98
N ALA A 357 -11.04 10.51 -13.04
CA ALA A 357 -9.90 11.14 -13.72
C ALA A 357 -9.85 10.81 -15.22
#